data_AF-A0A6B3KH88-F1
#
_entry.id   AF-A0A6B3KH88-F1
#
_cell.length_a   1.000
_cell.length_b   1.000
_cell.length_c   1.000
_cell.angle_alpha   90.00
_cell.angle_beta   90.00
_cell.angle_gamma   90.00
#
_symmetry.space_group_name_H-M   'P 1'
#
loop_
_entity.id
_entity.type
_entity.pdbx_description
1 polymer ?
#
loop_
_entity_poly.entity_id
_entity_poly.type
_entity_poly.pdbx_seq_one_letter_code
_entity_poly.pdbx_strand_id
1 'polypeptide(L)'
;CGAGEAGLACQSGKGRKAYRVTKDGTARDVSAAVFPPAPSLTAEDVVRQNDHGGSELFLFDDKLPLAPTMRWLMEFDPDQPLATDDPKRVGSYAHFGFLRWTGERFELVERVARAQWPCRQQRTGEQACADCPDSEDRLVSR
;
A
#
# COMPACT_ATOMS: atom_id res chain seq x y z
N CYS A 1 0.61 4.77 -15.84
CA CYS A 1 1.18 3.77 -16.77
C CYS A 1 0.04 3.07 -17.49
N GLY A 2 0.28 2.57 -18.70
CA GLY A 2 -0.71 1.81 -19.47
C GLY A 2 -0.92 0.40 -18.92
N ALA A 3 -2.09 -0.20 -19.21
CA ALA A 3 -2.33 -1.60 -18.90
C ALA A 3 -1.33 -2.48 -19.66
N GLY A 4 -0.70 -3.45 -18.97
CA GLY A 4 0.33 -4.32 -19.55
C GLY A 4 1.74 -3.71 -19.60
N GLU A 5 1.92 -2.44 -19.23
CA GLU A 5 3.26 -1.89 -19.02
C GLU A 5 3.87 -2.40 -17.71
N ALA A 6 5.19 -2.58 -17.70
CA ALA A 6 5.93 -2.84 -16.48
C ALA A 6 5.72 -1.70 -15.48
N GLY A 7 5.09 -1.96 -14.33
CA GLY A 7 4.70 -0.94 -13.36
C GLY A 7 3.75 -1.53 -12.34
N LEU A 8 3.34 -0.70 -11.38
CA LEU A 8 2.52 -1.12 -10.26
C LEU A 8 1.18 -0.38 -10.29
N ALA A 9 0.06 -1.10 -10.08
CA ALA A 9 -1.29 -0.56 -10.14
C ALA A 9 -1.57 0.23 -11.44
N CYS A 10 -1.10 -0.28 -12.58
CA CYS A 10 -1.26 0.37 -13.89
C CYS A 10 -2.68 0.15 -14.43
N GLN A 11 -3.61 1.02 -14.05
CA GLN A 11 -4.99 1.02 -14.53
C GLN A 11 -5.40 2.43 -14.93
N SER A 12 -6.11 2.56 -16.06
CA SER A 12 -6.68 3.83 -16.54
C SER A 12 -5.70 5.00 -16.55
N GLY A 13 -4.44 4.75 -16.94
CA GLY A 13 -3.37 5.75 -17.02
C GLY A 13 -2.71 6.09 -15.67
N LYS A 14 -3.26 5.63 -14.54
CA LYS A 14 -2.69 5.82 -13.19
C LYS A 14 -1.71 4.69 -12.86
N GLY A 15 -1.08 4.74 -11.68
CA GLY A 15 -0.11 3.74 -11.21
C GLY A 15 1.28 4.30 -10.94
N ARG A 16 2.24 3.40 -10.68
CA ARG A 16 3.64 3.74 -10.34
C ARG A 16 4.62 3.09 -11.30
N LYS A 17 5.65 3.88 -11.62
CA LYS A 17 6.82 3.49 -12.39
C LYS A 17 8.04 3.78 -11.54
N ALA A 18 9.07 2.98 -11.73
CA ALA A 18 10.36 3.18 -11.08
C ALA A 18 11.42 3.42 -12.14
N TYR A 19 12.22 4.45 -11.92
CA TYR A 19 13.28 4.85 -12.84
C TYR A 19 14.61 4.86 -12.09
N ARG A 20 15.66 4.37 -12.75
CA ARG A 20 17.04 4.52 -12.30
C ARG A 20 17.69 5.61 -13.12
N VAL A 21 18.17 6.66 -12.45
CA VAL A 21 18.96 7.72 -13.09
C VAL A 21 20.39 7.22 -13.24
N THR A 22 20.90 7.16 -14.47
CA THR A 22 22.28 6.76 -14.75
C THR A 22 23.25 7.94 -14.63
N LYS A 23 24.56 7.66 -14.62
CA LYS A 23 25.61 8.70 -14.45
C LYS A 23 25.56 9.81 -15.50
N ASP A 24 25.00 9.51 -16.67
CA ASP A 24 24.77 10.45 -17.77
C ASP A 24 23.49 11.29 -17.60
N GLY A 25 22.76 11.13 -16.49
CA GLY A 25 21.51 11.83 -16.19
C GLY A 25 20.26 11.20 -16.83
N THR A 26 20.40 10.11 -17.57
CA THR A 26 19.26 9.46 -18.25
C THR A 26 18.43 8.66 -17.25
N ALA A 27 17.11 8.86 -17.22
CA ALA A 27 16.20 8.01 -16.47
C ALA A 27 15.86 6.75 -17.28
N ARG A 28 16.18 5.57 -16.74
CA ARG A 28 15.83 4.27 -17.36
C ARG A 28 14.73 3.60 -16.57
N ASP A 29 13.66 3.18 -17.25
CA ASP A 29 12.57 2.42 -16.62
C ASP A 29 13.12 1.07 -16.11
N VAL A 30 13.00 0.85 -14.80
CA VAL A 30 13.42 -0.39 -14.11
C VAL A 30 12.23 -1.08 -13.45
N SER A 31 11.00 -0.66 -13.75
CA SER A 31 9.77 -1.11 -13.06
C SER A 31 9.64 -2.63 -13.02
N ALA A 32 9.94 -3.32 -14.13
CA ALA A 32 9.87 -4.79 -14.20
C ALA A 32 10.84 -5.51 -13.25
N ALA A 33 11.97 -4.89 -12.92
CA ALA A 33 13.00 -5.47 -12.08
C ALA A 33 12.79 -5.16 -10.58
N VAL A 34 12.09 -4.07 -10.27
CA VAL A 34 12.01 -3.54 -8.91
C VAL A 34 10.65 -3.72 -8.25
N PHE A 35 9.55 -3.81 -9.02
CA PHE A 35 8.24 -4.03 -8.42
C PHE A 35 7.90 -5.52 -8.40
N PRO A 36 7.40 -6.04 -7.27
CA PRO A 36 6.76 -7.36 -7.24
C PRO A 36 5.38 -7.27 -7.92
N PRO A 37 4.78 -8.42 -8.29
CA PRO A 37 3.38 -8.44 -8.70
C PRO A 37 2.47 -7.92 -7.59
N ALA A 38 1.29 -7.41 -7.98
CA ALA A 38 0.24 -7.09 -7.02
C ALA A 38 -0.20 -8.37 -6.27
N PRO A 39 -0.59 -8.26 -4.99
CA PRO A 39 -1.13 -9.40 -4.25
C PRO A 39 -2.40 -9.91 -4.93
N SER A 40 -2.57 -11.23 -4.98
CA SER A 40 -3.78 -11.87 -5.48
C SER A 40 -4.78 -12.06 -4.34
N LEU A 41 -6.07 -11.87 -4.63
CA LEU A 41 -7.13 -12.15 -3.67
C LEU A 41 -7.33 -13.66 -3.53
N THR A 42 -7.39 -14.14 -2.29
CA THR A 42 -7.85 -15.51 -2.01
C THR A 42 -9.37 -15.61 -2.18
N ALA A 43 -9.91 -16.83 -2.18
CA ALA A 43 -11.36 -17.02 -2.22
C ALA A 43 -12.07 -16.35 -1.03
N GLU A 44 -11.45 -16.39 0.16
CA GLU A 44 -11.97 -15.71 1.36
C GLU A 44 -11.94 -14.19 1.19
N ASP A 45 -10.91 -13.64 0.55
CA ASP A 45 -10.84 -12.21 0.26
C ASP A 45 -11.90 -11.76 -0.73
N VAL A 46 -12.22 -12.59 -1.72
CA VAL A 46 -13.31 -12.31 -2.68
C VAL A 46 -14.67 -12.35 -1.97
N VAL A 47 -14.90 -13.30 -1.08
CA VAL A 47 -16.13 -13.34 -0.27
C VAL A 47 -16.22 -12.08 0.60
N ARG A 48 -15.15 -11.76 1.33
CA ARG A 48 -15.05 -10.53 2.14
C ARG A 48 -15.32 -9.28 1.32
N GLN A 49 -14.75 -9.18 0.11
CA GLN A 49 -14.97 -8.08 -0.82
C GLN A 49 -16.46 -7.96 -1.17
N ASN A 50 -17.11 -9.05 -1.55
CA ASN A 50 -18.52 -9.00 -1.97
C ASN A 50 -19.48 -8.70 -0.81
N ASP A 51 -19.24 -9.30 0.36
CA ASP A 51 -20.12 -9.19 1.53
C ASP A 51 -20.08 -7.80 2.18
N HIS A 52 -18.99 -7.05 1.99
CA HIS A 52 -18.75 -5.75 2.62
C HIS A 52 -18.65 -4.58 1.61
N GLY A 53 -19.00 -4.81 0.33
CA GLY A 53 -18.93 -3.78 -0.70
C GLY A 53 -17.51 -3.26 -0.97
N GLY A 54 -16.52 -4.15 -0.92
CA GLY A 54 -15.10 -3.83 -1.05
C GLY A 54 -14.69 -3.32 -2.43
N SER A 55 -13.84 -2.30 -2.46
CA SER A 55 -13.22 -1.76 -3.68
C SER A 55 -12.28 -2.77 -4.34
N GLU A 56 -11.79 -2.48 -5.55
CA GLU A 56 -10.56 -3.14 -6.04
C GLU A 56 -9.38 -2.81 -5.11
N LEU A 57 -8.34 -3.65 -5.14
CA LEU A 57 -7.10 -3.35 -4.44
C LEU A 57 -6.46 -2.08 -4.99
N PHE A 58 -6.12 -1.16 -4.11
CA PHE A 58 -5.41 0.06 -4.46
C PHE A 58 -4.13 0.21 -3.64
N LEU A 59 -3.18 0.91 -4.24
CA LEU A 59 -1.89 1.18 -3.64
C LEU A 59 -1.94 2.52 -2.90
N PHE A 60 -1.69 2.48 -1.61
CA PHE A 60 -1.51 3.62 -0.75
C PHE A 60 -0.02 3.97 -0.66
N ASP A 61 0.35 5.13 -1.21
CA ASP A 61 1.74 5.52 -1.42
C ASP A 61 2.07 6.93 -0.88
N ASP A 62 1.18 7.48 -0.06
CA ASP A 62 1.34 8.81 0.56
C ASP A 62 2.59 8.92 1.46
N LYS A 63 3.17 7.77 1.84
CA LYS A 63 4.39 7.68 2.66
C LYS A 63 5.67 7.84 1.88
N LEU A 64 5.65 7.74 0.55
CA LEU A 64 6.86 7.82 -0.28
C LEU A 64 7.74 9.07 -0.02
N PRO A 65 7.20 10.25 0.33
CA PRO A 65 8.02 11.40 0.72
C PRO A 65 8.79 11.22 2.04
N LEU A 66 8.40 10.27 2.89
CA LEU A 66 8.94 10.07 4.25
C LEU A 66 9.72 8.75 4.38
N ALA A 67 9.24 7.69 3.75
CA ALA A 67 9.85 6.37 3.76
C ALA A 67 9.58 5.66 2.43
N PRO A 68 10.52 4.83 1.93
CA PRO A 68 10.35 4.08 0.69
C PRO A 68 9.48 2.84 0.92
N THR A 69 8.26 3.05 1.38
CA THR A 69 7.27 2.01 1.68
C THR A 69 5.91 2.44 1.15
N MET A 70 5.18 1.50 0.54
CA MET A 70 3.78 1.66 0.13
C MET A 70 2.96 0.52 0.71
N ARG A 71 1.62 0.56 0.59
CA ARG A 71 0.74 -0.47 1.14
C ARG A 71 -0.42 -0.78 0.21
N TRP A 72 -0.73 -2.06 0.06
CA TRP A 72 -1.94 -2.51 -0.61
C TRP A 72 -3.11 -2.53 0.36
N LEU A 73 -4.21 -1.88 -0.04
CA LEU A 73 -5.42 -1.74 0.73
C LEU A 73 -6.65 -2.06 -0.11
N MET A 74 -7.73 -2.42 0.59
CA MET A 74 -9.10 -2.46 0.08
C MET A 74 -9.96 -1.60 0.99
N GLU A 75 -10.78 -0.73 0.41
CA GLU A 75 -11.76 0.07 1.13
C GLU A 75 -13.09 -0.67 1.12
N PHE A 76 -13.84 -0.61 2.22
CA PHE A 76 -15.17 -1.20 2.32
C PHE A 76 -16.23 -0.13 2.49
N ASP A 77 -17.47 -0.52 2.20
CA ASP A 77 -18.63 0.30 2.47
C ASP A 77 -18.64 0.70 3.97
N PRO A 78 -18.65 2.00 4.31
CA PRO A 78 -18.65 2.44 5.70
C PRO A 78 -19.90 1.98 6.46
N ASP A 79 -21.00 1.67 5.77
CA ASP A 79 -22.23 1.13 6.36
C ASP A 79 -22.16 -0.39 6.58
N GLN A 80 -21.15 -1.07 5.99
CA GLN A 80 -20.89 -2.51 6.13
C GLN A 80 -19.43 -2.80 6.50
N PRO A 81 -18.91 -2.24 7.61
CA PRO A 81 -17.51 -2.36 7.96
C PRO A 81 -17.11 -3.80 8.30
N LEU A 82 -15.83 -4.13 8.12
CA LEU A 82 -15.27 -5.38 8.65
C LEU A 82 -15.41 -5.44 10.18
N ALA A 83 -15.59 -6.65 10.71
CA ALA A 83 -15.55 -6.88 12.15
C ALA A 83 -14.24 -6.39 12.77
N THR A 84 -14.26 -5.90 14.02
CA THR A 84 -13.08 -5.32 14.69
C THR A 84 -11.94 -6.31 14.87
N ASP A 85 -12.25 -7.59 14.90
CA ASP A 85 -11.33 -8.71 15.05
C ASP A 85 -10.92 -9.35 13.71
N ASP A 86 -11.49 -8.94 12.57
CA ASP A 86 -11.11 -9.46 11.25
C ASP A 86 -9.59 -9.34 11.05
N PRO A 87 -8.89 -10.41 10.62
CA PRO A 87 -7.43 -10.46 10.55
C PRO A 87 -6.80 -9.47 9.55
N LYS A 88 -7.55 -8.97 8.57
CA LYS A 88 -7.08 -7.99 7.60
C LYS A 88 -7.45 -6.56 7.96
N ARG A 89 -8.39 -6.33 8.88
CA ARG A 89 -8.85 -4.98 9.23
C ARG A 89 -7.72 -4.08 9.71
N VAL A 90 -7.67 -2.87 9.15
CA VAL A 90 -6.87 -1.72 9.57
C VAL A 90 -7.72 -0.45 9.42
N GLY A 91 -8.27 0.05 10.53
CA GLY A 91 -9.24 1.14 10.52
C GLY A 91 -10.47 0.80 9.67
N SER A 92 -10.69 1.56 8.59
CA SER A 92 -11.78 1.37 7.61
C SER A 92 -11.38 0.51 6.39
N TYR A 93 -10.17 -0.03 6.37
CA TYR A 93 -9.61 -0.78 5.25
C TYR A 93 -9.30 -2.24 5.62
N ALA A 94 -9.07 -3.09 4.61
CA ALA A 94 -8.30 -4.32 4.77
C ALA A 94 -6.88 -4.17 4.23
N HIS A 95 -5.94 -4.86 4.88
CA HIS A 95 -4.55 -4.96 4.49
C HIS A 95 -4.24 -6.15 3.58
N PHE A 96 -3.43 -5.89 2.55
CA PHE A 96 -2.95 -6.90 1.61
C PHE A 96 -1.42 -6.90 1.41
N GLY A 97 -0.68 -6.38 2.39
CA GLY A 97 0.78 -6.33 2.38
C GLY A 97 1.34 -4.92 2.15
N PHE A 98 2.53 -4.70 2.68
CA PHE A 98 3.38 -3.54 2.41
C PHE A 98 4.34 -3.85 1.27
N LEU A 99 4.65 -2.83 0.47
CA LEU A 99 5.79 -2.87 -0.43
C LEU A 99 6.93 -2.12 0.21
N ARG A 100 7.92 -2.85 0.70
CA ARG A 100 9.09 -2.30 1.39
C ARG A 100 10.30 -2.31 0.46
N TRP A 101 10.96 -1.17 0.31
CA TRP A 101 12.24 -1.08 -0.41
C TRP A 101 13.38 -1.77 0.35
N THR A 102 14.16 -2.59 -0.34
CA THR A 102 15.31 -3.31 0.24
C THR A 102 16.66 -2.61 0.04
N GLY A 103 16.68 -1.52 -0.73
CA GLY A 103 17.92 -0.96 -1.30
C GLY A 103 18.09 -1.27 -2.79
N GLU A 104 17.43 -2.33 -3.29
CA GLU A 104 17.54 -2.78 -4.68
C GLU A 104 16.20 -2.92 -5.39
N ARG A 105 15.18 -3.43 -4.67
CA ARG A 105 13.83 -3.67 -5.17
C ARG A 105 12.80 -3.52 -4.05
N PHE A 106 11.52 -3.47 -4.42
CA PHE A 106 10.43 -3.61 -3.46
C PHE A 106 10.11 -5.08 -3.22
N GLU A 107 9.77 -5.40 -1.98
CA GLU A 107 9.28 -6.71 -1.57
C GLU A 107 7.91 -6.57 -0.91
N LEU A 108 7.01 -7.50 -1.24
CA LEU A 108 5.73 -7.62 -0.55
C LEU A 108 5.94 -8.30 0.79
N VAL A 109 5.63 -7.60 1.88
CA VAL A 109 5.78 -8.09 3.26
C VAL A 109 4.53 -7.81 4.06
N GLU A 110 4.18 -8.69 4.98
CA GLU A 110 2.98 -8.53 5.82
C GLU A 110 3.13 -7.42 6.86
N ARG A 111 4.35 -7.22 7.36
CA ARG A 111 4.62 -6.28 8.45
C ARG A 111 5.87 -5.45 8.19
N VAL A 112 5.86 -4.24 8.73
CA VAL A 112 6.99 -3.30 8.66
C VAL A 112 7.22 -2.64 10.02
N ALA A 113 8.40 -2.06 10.22
CA ALA A 113 8.68 -1.26 11.42
C ALA A 113 8.07 0.14 11.32
N ARG A 114 7.84 0.82 12.45
CA ARG A 114 7.35 2.21 12.47
C ARG A 114 8.21 3.17 11.66
N ALA A 115 9.53 2.97 11.63
CA ALA A 115 10.44 3.76 10.79
C ALA A 115 10.20 3.59 9.27
N GLN A 116 9.63 2.46 8.87
CA GLN A 116 9.26 2.16 7.48
C GLN A 116 7.82 2.60 7.16
N TRP A 117 6.97 2.80 8.16
CA TRP A 117 5.63 3.36 8.01
C TRP A 117 5.43 4.57 8.93
N PRO A 118 6.13 5.69 8.66
CA PRO A 118 6.06 6.87 9.50
C PRO A 118 4.65 7.46 9.46
N CYS A 119 4.24 8.04 10.58
CA CYS A 119 2.96 8.72 10.67
C CYS A 119 3.01 9.99 9.80
N ARG A 120 1.87 10.33 9.18
CA ARG A 120 1.79 11.56 8.38
C ARG A 120 2.14 12.79 9.24
N GLN A 121 2.67 13.81 8.58
CA GLN A 121 2.81 15.13 9.21
C GLN A 121 1.44 15.61 9.67
N GLN A 122 1.36 15.95 10.95
CA GLN A 122 0.12 16.27 11.64
C GLN A 122 -0.40 17.65 11.25
N ARG A 123 -1.71 17.86 11.32
CA ARG A 123 -2.23 19.22 11.55
C ARG A 123 -1.99 19.60 13.01
N THR A 124 -1.70 20.87 13.28
CA THR A 124 -1.43 21.36 14.64
C THR A 124 -2.57 20.99 15.59
N GLY A 125 -2.27 20.24 16.65
CA GLY A 125 -3.24 19.87 17.71
C GLY A 125 -3.78 18.44 17.65
N GLU A 126 -3.46 17.66 16.62
CA GLU A 126 -3.88 16.25 16.53
C GLU A 126 -2.90 15.29 17.24
N GLN A 127 -3.36 14.09 17.59
CA GLN A 127 -2.48 13.04 18.12
C GLN A 127 -1.64 12.42 17.00
N ALA A 128 -0.40 12.03 17.30
CA ALA A 128 0.47 11.39 16.31
C ALA A 128 -0.20 10.10 15.81
N CYS A 129 -0.19 9.89 14.49
CA CYS A 129 -0.75 8.71 13.85
C CYS A 129 -2.28 8.56 14.02
N ALA A 130 -3.02 9.66 14.27
CA ALA A 130 -4.47 9.60 14.42
C ALA A 130 -5.20 9.21 13.12
N ASP A 131 -4.63 9.54 11.96
CA ASP A 131 -5.26 9.26 10.69
C ASP A 131 -5.25 7.77 10.34
N CYS A 132 -6.34 7.25 9.80
CA CYS A 132 -6.37 5.94 9.17
C CYS A 132 -5.52 5.97 7.87
N PRO A 133 -4.71 4.94 7.55
CA PRO A 133 -4.54 3.66 8.26
C PRO A 133 -3.33 3.65 9.23
N ASP A 134 -2.93 4.80 9.79
CA ASP A 134 -1.79 4.91 10.71
C ASP A 134 -2.14 4.57 12.17
N SER A 135 -3.41 4.72 12.56
CA SER A 135 -3.93 4.48 13.90
C SER A 135 -4.18 2.99 14.18
N GLU A 136 -3.81 2.54 15.39
CA GLU A 136 -3.98 1.16 15.89
C GLU A 136 -3.58 0.03 14.92
N ASP A 137 -2.57 0.29 14.10
CA ASP A 137 -2.14 -0.64 13.06
C ASP A 137 -1.20 -1.73 13.60
N ARG A 138 -1.78 -2.90 13.91
CA ARG A 138 -1.04 -4.09 14.39
C ARG A 138 -0.02 -4.65 13.39
N LEU A 139 -0.06 -4.21 12.13
CA LEU A 139 0.84 -4.65 11.08
C LEU A 139 2.11 -3.79 11.02
N VAL A 140 2.15 -2.70 11.79
CA VAL A 140 3.33 -1.86 11.99
C VAL A 140 3.89 -2.11 13.39
N SER A 141 5.10 -2.67 13.48
CA SER A 141 5.76 -2.88 14.77
C SER A 141 6.24 -1.54 15.36
N ARG A 142 6.16 -1.43 16.68
CA ARG A 142 6.70 -0.27 17.43
C ARG A 142 8.21 -0.14 17.24
#